data_AF-A0A3D0ZXE4-F1
#
_entry.id   AF-A0A3D0ZXE4-F1
#
_cell.length_a   1.000
_cell.length_b   1.000
_cell.length_c   1.000
_cell.angle_alpha   90.00
_cell.angle_beta   90.00
_cell.angle_gamma   90.00
#
_symmetry.space_group_name_H-M   'P 1'
#
loop_
_entity.id
_entity.type
_entity.pdbx_description
1 polymer ?
#
loop_
_entity_poly.entity_id
_entity_poly.type
_entity_poly.pdbx_seq_one_letter_code
_entity_poly.pdbx_strand_id
1 'polypeptide(L)'
;MFRNMLPVITDNLDQAKLDIRETGLALISGQLSDSMLTRARDLTYGAAAEDKRLGRQPNLFGLDYGDGNVRVWNILNRDSLFRDMVQSPVVLDLLECVIGWPALLGNISANITSPDSDGGAWHQDQLFVPKPWPANP
;
A
#
# COMPACT_ATOMS: atom_id res chain seq x y z
N MET A 1 -3.73 -11.15 -29.91
CA MET A 1 -3.51 -9.71 -29.67
C MET A 1 -3.93 -9.42 -28.25
N PHE A 2 -2.98 -9.31 -27.31
CA PHE A 2 -3.31 -8.86 -25.96
C PHE A 2 -3.52 -7.35 -26.04
N ARG A 3 -4.77 -6.92 -25.95
CA ARG A 3 -5.09 -5.51 -25.77
C ARG A 3 -4.78 -5.24 -24.30
N ASN A 4 -3.54 -4.83 -24.01
CA ASN A 4 -3.14 -4.27 -22.70
C ASN A 4 -3.94 -2.99 -22.46
N MET A 5 -5.21 -3.13 -22.08
CA MET A 5 -5.97 -2.03 -21.54
C MET A 5 -5.69 -2.05 -20.04
N LEU A 6 -5.02 -1.01 -19.55
CA LEU A 6 -4.95 -0.78 -18.11
C LEU A 6 -6.37 -0.72 -17.56
N PRO A 7 -6.63 -1.27 -16.37
CA PRO A 7 -7.93 -1.19 -15.74
C PRO A 7 -8.36 0.28 -15.59
N VAL A 8 -9.65 0.53 -15.78
CA VAL A 8 -10.22 1.87 -15.61
C VAL A 8 -10.70 2.00 -14.16
N ILE A 9 -10.66 3.22 -13.62
CA ILE A 9 -11.20 3.49 -12.29
C ILE A 9 -12.67 3.04 -12.24
N THR A 10 -13.02 2.23 -11.24
CA THR A 10 -14.37 1.69 -11.04
C THR A 10 -14.83 1.84 -9.59
N ASP A 11 -16.13 1.82 -9.36
CA ASP A 11 -16.78 1.63 -8.07
C ASP A 11 -17.45 0.24 -7.96
N ASN A 12 -17.36 -0.58 -9.02
CA ASN A 12 -17.91 -1.92 -9.08
C ASN A 12 -16.85 -2.95 -8.64
N LEU A 13 -17.11 -3.62 -7.52
CA LEU A 13 -16.20 -4.59 -6.93
C LEU A 13 -16.01 -5.85 -7.78
N ASP A 14 -17.04 -6.29 -8.51
CA ASP A 14 -16.91 -7.44 -9.42
C ASP A 14 -16.00 -7.09 -10.61
N GLN A 15 -16.07 -5.86 -11.10
CA GLN A 15 -15.14 -5.37 -12.13
C GLN A 15 -13.72 -5.30 -11.58
N ALA A 16 -13.52 -4.78 -10.38
CA ALA A 16 -12.20 -4.72 -9.75
C ALA A 16 -11.59 -6.12 -9.54
N LYS A 17 -12.40 -7.13 -9.17
CA LYS A 17 -11.97 -8.53 -9.07
C LYS A 17 -11.57 -9.12 -10.42
N LEU A 18 -12.28 -8.77 -11.50
CA LEU A 18 -11.90 -9.18 -12.84
C LEU A 18 -10.59 -8.51 -13.27
N ASP A 19 -10.47 -7.21 -13.05
CA ASP A 19 -9.30 -6.41 -13.41
C ASP A 19 -8.02 -6.93 -12.74
N ILE A 20 -8.07 -7.22 -11.43
CA ILE A 20 -6.90 -7.72 -10.70
C ILE A 20 -6.49 -9.12 -11.15
N ARG A 21 -7.45 -9.98 -11.55
CA ARG A 21 -7.16 -11.33 -12.08
C ARG A 21 -6.54 -11.28 -13.47
N GLU A 22 -7.06 -10.45 -14.36
CA GLU A 22 -6.63 -10.40 -15.76
C GLU A 22 -5.37 -9.54 -15.97
N THR A 23 -5.16 -8.53 -15.13
CA THR A 23 -4.09 -7.54 -15.32
C THR A 23 -3.08 -7.46 -14.17
N GLY A 24 -3.38 -8.04 -13.01
CA GLY A 24 -2.59 -7.90 -11.79
C GLY A 24 -2.82 -6.56 -11.06
N LEU A 25 -3.75 -5.72 -11.50
CA LEU A 25 -4.05 -4.41 -10.94
C LEU A 25 -5.56 -4.12 -10.95
N ALA A 26 -6.06 -3.37 -9.96
CA ALA A 26 -7.39 -2.77 -9.99
C ALA A 26 -7.35 -1.34 -9.45
N LEU A 27 -8.19 -0.45 -10.00
CA LEU A 27 -8.30 0.94 -9.58
C LEU A 27 -9.72 1.20 -9.07
N ILE A 28 -9.86 1.50 -7.77
CA ILE A 28 -11.17 1.69 -7.14
C ILE A 28 -11.30 3.12 -6.60
N SER A 29 -12.39 3.81 -6.94
CA SER A 29 -12.69 5.15 -6.44
C SER A 29 -13.55 5.13 -5.17
N GLY A 30 -13.66 6.28 -4.52
CA GLY A 30 -14.63 6.49 -3.43
C GLY A 30 -14.32 5.76 -2.11
N GLN A 31 -13.13 5.17 -1.96
CA GLN A 31 -12.78 4.40 -0.77
C GLN A 31 -12.41 5.26 0.44
N LEU A 32 -11.99 6.51 0.21
CA LEU A 32 -11.60 7.46 1.25
C LEU A 32 -12.31 8.79 1.02
N SER A 33 -12.93 9.34 2.07
CA SER A 33 -13.50 10.69 2.03
C SER A 33 -12.39 11.75 2.15
N ASP A 34 -12.71 13.00 1.79
CA ASP A 34 -11.80 14.14 1.96
C ASP A 34 -11.31 14.32 3.41
N SER A 35 -12.20 14.04 4.38
CA SER A 35 -11.84 14.09 5.80
C SER A 35 -10.92 12.96 6.21
N MET A 36 -11.12 11.73 5.69
CA MET A 36 -10.21 10.61 5.92
C MET A 36 -8.85 10.87 5.29
N LEU A 37 -8.80 11.41 4.07
CA LEU A 37 -7.56 11.76 3.37
C LEU A 37 -6.77 12.83 4.14
N THR A 38 -7.44 13.90 4.55
CA THR A 38 -6.81 14.97 5.34
C THR A 38 -6.26 14.42 6.65
N ARG A 39 -7.07 13.62 7.36
CA ARG A 39 -6.68 13.03 8.64
C ARG A 39 -5.52 12.04 8.49
N ALA A 40 -5.56 11.16 7.48
CA ALA A 40 -4.49 10.21 7.20
C ALA A 40 -3.17 10.92 6.90
N ARG A 41 -3.21 12.00 6.11
CA ARG A 41 -2.05 12.84 5.82
C ARG A 41 -1.48 13.46 7.10
N ASP A 42 -2.31 14.15 7.88
CA ASP A 42 -1.86 14.89 9.05
C ASP A 42 -1.29 13.92 10.12
N LEU A 43 -1.91 12.76 10.32
CA LEU A 43 -1.40 11.69 11.19
C LEU A 43 -0.07 11.12 10.71
N THR A 44 0.10 10.94 9.40
CA THR A 44 1.34 10.43 8.80
C THR A 44 2.50 11.41 9.04
N TYR A 45 2.31 12.70 8.76
CA TYR A 45 3.34 13.71 9.01
C TYR A 45 3.60 13.90 10.51
N GLY A 46 2.56 13.86 11.35
CA GLY A 46 2.71 13.92 12.80
C GLY A 46 3.53 12.75 13.35
N ALA A 47 3.26 11.53 12.87
CA ALA A 47 4.03 10.34 13.25
C ALA A 47 5.50 10.43 12.82
N ALA A 48 5.77 10.91 11.61
CA ALA A 48 7.14 11.12 11.13
C ALA A 48 7.90 12.15 11.99
N ALA A 49 7.24 13.26 12.36
CA ALA A 49 7.82 14.28 13.23
C ALA A 49 8.11 13.74 14.64
N GLU A 50 7.21 12.93 15.19
CA GLU A 50 7.39 12.29 16.49
C GLU A 50 8.54 11.27 16.47
N ASP A 51 8.62 10.43 15.44
CA ASP A 51 9.73 9.48 15.28
C ASP A 51 11.06 10.21 15.15
N LYS A 52 11.11 11.37 14.47
CA LYS A 52 12.29 12.26 14.45
C LYS A 52 12.65 12.76 15.85
N ARG A 53 11.67 13.31 16.58
CA ARG A 53 11.86 13.87 17.92
C ARG A 53 12.37 12.83 18.92
N LEU A 54 11.93 11.58 18.77
CA LEU A 54 12.31 10.46 19.62
C LEU A 54 13.56 9.70 19.15
N GLY A 55 14.16 10.08 18.02
CA GLY A 55 15.31 9.36 17.45
C GLY A 55 14.98 7.94 16.99
N ARG A 56 13.75 7.70 16.54
CA ARG A 56 13.23 6.39 16.08
C ARG A 56 13.17 6.26 14.55
N GLN A 57 13.77 7.20 13.83
CA GLN A 57 13.84 7.10 12.39
C GLN A 57 14.61 5.83 12.01
N PRO A 58 14.06 4.99 11.11
CA PRO A 58 14.77 3.80 10.66
C PRO A 58 16.05 4.23 9.93
N ASN A 59 17.10 3.42 10.02
CA ASN A 59 18.20 3.49 9.06
C ASN A 59 17.64 3.21 7.65
N LEU A 60 18.29 3.77 6.63
CA LEU A 60 17.94 3.64 5.21
C LEU A 60 17.30 2.28 4.87
N PHE A 61 16.13 2.30 4.26
CA PHE A 61 15.51 1.09 3.71
C PHE A 61 16.13 0.80 2.35
N GLY A 62 16.52 -0.46 2.09
CA GLY A 62 17.30 -0.81 0.89
C GLY A 62 16.62 -0.57 -0.46
N LEU A 63 15.32 -0.21 -0.48
CA LEU A 63 14.58 0.18 -1.68
C LEU A 63 14.23 1.67 -1.72
N ASP A 64 14.59 2.44 -0.70
CA ASP A 64 14.44 3.89 -0.68
C ASP A 64 15.71 4.49 -1.30
N TYR A 65 15.59 5.00 -2.54
CA TYR A 65 16.68 5.64 -3.26
C TYR A 65 16.77 7.13 -2.88
N GLY A 66 17.97 7.58 -2.52
CA GLY A 66 18.23 8.93 -2.02
C GLY A 66 17.90 9.12 -0.53
N ASP A 67 18.19 10.32 -0.01
CA ASP A 67 18.10 10.63 1.42
C ASP A 67 16.79 11.33 1.82
N GLY A 68 15.90 11.60 0.85
CA GLY A 68 14.69 12.39 1.04
C GLY A 68 13.45 11.59 1.49
N ASN A 69 13.49 10.26 1.37
CA ASN A 69 12.33 9.41 1.65
C ASN A 69 12.20 9.14 3.15
N VAL A 70 11.00 9.36 3.70
CA VAL A 70 10.69 9.07 5.10
C VAL A 70 9.66 7.96 5.18
N ARG A 71 9.96 6.93 5.99
CA ARG A 71 9.06 5.81 6.23
C ARG A 71 8.57 5.80 7.67
N VAL A 72 7.25 5.76 7.83
CA VAL A 72 6.59 5.58 9.12
C VAL A 72 6.20 4.11 9.24
N TRP A 73 6.99 3.37 10.01
CA TRP A 73 6.73 1.95 10.28
C TRP A 73 5.60 1.77 11.28
N ASN A 74 4.92 0.61 11.18
CA ASN A 74 3.86 0.19 12.10
C ASN A 74 2.79 1.27 12.31
N ILE A 75 2.29 1.83 11.21
CA ILE A 75 1.40 3.00 11.26
C ILE A 75 0.06 2.68 11.94
N LEU A 76 -0.32 1.40 12.03
CA LEU A 76 -1.46 0.93 12.82
C LEU A 76 -1.40 1.33 14.28
N ASN A 77 -0.21 1.52 14.85
CA ASN A 77 -0.04 1.94 16.25
C ASN A 77 -0.23 3.44 16.45
N ARG A 78 -0.38 4.22 15.37
CA ARG A 78 -0.47 5.68 15.44
C ARG A 78 -1.90 6.15 15.68
N ASP A 79 -2.87 5.53 15.02
CA ASP A 79 -4.27 5.94 15.11
C ASP A 79 -5.21 4.79 14.66
N SER A 80 -6.45 4.78 15.15
CA SER A 80 -7.47 3.81 14.74
C SER A 80 -7.83 3.90 13.26
N LEU A 81 -7.70 5.06 12.63
CA LEU A 81 -7.98 5.27 11.21
C LEU A 81 -7.30 4.22 10.33
N PHE A 82 -6.01 3.96 10.58
CA PHE A 82 -5.25 2.99 9.79
C PHE A 82 -5.70 1.55 10.06
N ARG A 83 -6.14 1.26 11.29
CA ARG A 83 -6.75 -0.04 11.63
C ARG A 83 -8.09 -0.22 10.92
N ASP A 84 -8.88 0.83 10.81
CA ASP A 84 -10.16 0.80 10.10
C ASP A 84 -9.92 0.63 8.59
N MET A 85 -8.90 1.29 8.03
CA MET A 85 -8.53 1.15 6.61
C MET A 85 -8.11 -0.27 6.23
N VAL A 86 -7.27 -0.95 7.03
CA VAL A 86 -6.87 -2.35 6.73
C VAL A 86 -8.00 -3.36 6.91
N GLN A 87 -9.05 -2.99 7.62
CA GLN A 87 -10.26 -3.79 7.83
C GLN A 87 -11.41 -3.39 6.88
N SER A 88 -11.14 -2.52 5.90
CA SER A 88 -12.15 -2.13 4.92
C SER A 88 -12.74 -3.38 4.25
N PRO A 89 -14.08 -3.56 4.25
CA PRO A 89 -14.72 -4.71 3.61
C PRO A 89 -14.32 -4.86 2.13
N VAL A 90 -14.13 -3.73 1.43
CA VAL A 90 -13.68 -3.72 0.02
C VAL A 90 -12.26 -4.28 -0.10
N VAL A 91 -11.35 -3.87 0.78
CA VAL A 91 -9.97 -4.36 0.78
C VAL A 91 -9.92 -5.84 1.12
N LEU A 92 -10.66 -6.28 2.14
CA LEU A 92 -10.69 -7.69 2.55
C LEU A 92 -11.27 -8.60 1.47
N ASP A 93 -12.33 -8.18 0.78
CA ASP A 93 -12.95 -8.95 -0.30
C ASP A 93 -12.05 -9.07 -1.55
N LEU A 94 -11.27 -8.03 -1.86
CA LEU A 94 -10.24 -8.11 -2.91
C LEU A 94 -9.07 -9.01 -2.49
N LEU A 95 -8.60 -8.91 -1.25
CA LEU A 95 -7.51 -9.76 -0.75
C LEU A 95 -7.91 -11.23 -0.77
N GLU A 96 -9.12 -11.58 -0.31
CA GLU A 96 -9.62 -12.95 -0.39
C GLU A 96 -9.68 -13.47 -1.83
N CYS A 97 -10.03 -12.60 -2.78
CA CYS A 97 -10.03 -12.94 -4.21
C CYS A 97 -8.63 -13.26 -4.77
N VAL A 98 -7.58 -12.63 -4.24
CA VAL A 98 -6.20 -12.75 -4.73
C VAL A 98 -5.41 -13.82 -4.00
N ILE A 99 -5.38 -13.77 -2.66
CA ILE A 99 -4.53 -14.65 -1.83
C ILE A 99 -5.31 -15.70 -1.03
N GLY A 100 -6.65 -15.67 -1.10
CA GLY A 100 -7.51 -16.54 -0.30
C GLY A 100 -7.63 -16.12 1.17
N TRP A 101 -8.31 -16.95 1.95
CA TRP A 101 -8.50 -16.77 3.38
C TRP A 101 -8.34 -18.12 4.13
N PRO A 102 -7.82 -18.16 5.38
CA PRO A 102 -7.35 -17.05 6.21
C PRO A 102 -6.03 -16.44 5.76
N ALA A 103 -5.89 -15.11 5.92
CA ALA A 103 -4.65 -14.39 5.69
C ALA A 103 -4.22 -13.57 6.92
N LEU A 104 -2.91 -13.30 7.03
CA LEU A 104 -2.33 -12.45 8.06
C LEU A 104 -1.81 -11.16 7.43
N LEU A 105 -1.99 -10.04 8.15
CA LEU A 105 -1.38 -8.78 7.74
C LEU A 105 0.14 -8.85 7.94
N GLY A 106 0.89 -8.79 6.85
CA GLY A 106 2.36 -8.79 6.90
C GLY A 106 2.93 -7.47 7.43
N ASN A 107 2.58 -6.35 6.78
CA ASN A 107 3.01 -5.00 7.19
C ASN A 107 2.07 -3.94 6.60
N ILE A 108 1.98 -2.80 7.27
CA ILE A 108 1.50 -1.55 6.69
C ILE A 108 2.36 -0.39 7.22
N SER A 109 2.80 0.44 6.30
CA SER A 109 3.59 1.64 6.56
C SER A 109 3.02 2.81 5.76
N ALA A 110 3.38 4.02 6.13
CA ALA A 110 3.26 5.16 5.24
C ALA A 110 4.63 5.63 4.77
N ASN A 111 4.67 6.12 3.54
CA ASN A 111 5.87 6.61 2.89
C ASN A 111 5.63 8.06 2.48
N ILE A 112 6.59 8.93 2.81
CA ILE A 112 6.62 10.33 2.39
C ILE A 112 7.79 10.46 1.42
N THR A 113 7.49 10.73 0.15
CA THR A 113 8.48 10.98 -0.89
C THR A 113 8.74 12.47 -0.99
N SER A 114 9.99 12.90 -0.77
CA SER A 114 10.39 14.30 -0.92
C SER A 114 10.55 14.67 -2.40
N PRO A 115 10.42 15.95 -2.79
CA PRO A 115 10.53 16.40 -4.19
C PRO A 115 11.83 15.98 -4.90
N ASP A 116 12.93 15.86 -4.17
CA ASP A 116 14.25 15.49 -4.69
C ASP A 116 14.53 13.97 -4.63
N SER A 117 13.51 13.15 -4.37
CA SER A 117 13.70 11.69 -4.25
C SER A 117 13.73 11.05 -5.63
N ASP A 118 14.61 10.07 -5.80
CA ASP A 118 14.67 9.27 -7.03
C ASP A 118 13.47 8.33 -7.16
N GLY A 119 13.13 7.99 -8.40
CA GLY A 119 12.14 6.97 -8.69
C GLY A 119 12.60 5.58 -8.22
N GLY A 120 11.67 4.78 -7.72
CA GLY A 120 11.95 3.38 -7.38
C GLY A 120 12.37 2.57 -8.61
N ALA A 121 13.34 1.67 -8.46
CA ALA A 121 13.71 0.72 -9.50
C ALA A 121 12.56 -0.26 -9.82
N TRP A 122 12.57 -0.88 -10.99
CA TRP A 122 11.65 -1.98 -11.31
C TRP A 122 11.85 -3.15 -10.35
N HIS A 123 10.79 -3.55 -9.66
CA HIS A 123 10.82 -4.64 -8.69
C HIS A 123 9.45 -5.33 -8.58
N GLN A 124 9.42 -6.42 -7.81
CA GLN A 124 8.20 -7.05 -7.31
C GLN A 124 8.24 -7.03 -5.79
N ASP A 125 7.11 -6.85 -5.13
CA ASP A 125 7.06 -6.69 -3.67
C ASP A 125 7.32 -8.00 -2.90
N GLN A 126 7.32 -9.14 -3.59
CA GLN A 126 7.53 -10.48 -3.02
C GLN A 126 9.01 -10.83 -2.78
N LEU A 127 9.92 -9.86 -2.67
CA LEU A 127 11.37 -10.11 -2.48
C LEU A 127 11.68 -11.03 -1.29
N PHE A 128 10.81 -11.06 -0.28
CA PHE A 128 10.94 -11.89 0.92
C PHE A 128 10.42 -13.32 0.75
N VAL A 129 9.69 -13.63 -0.33
CA VAL A 129 9.09 -14.94 -0.58
C VAL A 129 10.08 -15.83 -1.32
N PRO A 130 10.48 -17.00 -0.77
CA PRO A 130 11.38 -17.94 -1.45
C PRO A 130 10.80 -18.43 -2.78
N LYS A 131 11.65 -18.60 -3.79
CA LYS A 131 11.28 -19.23 -5.06
C LYS A 131 11.12 -20.76 -4.89
N PRO A 132 10.30 -21.45 -5.71
CA PRO A 132 9.59 -20.95 -6.88
C PRO A 132 8.25 -20.28 -6.55
N TRP A 133 7.91 -19.26 -7.32
CA TRP A 133 6.59 -18.63 -7.27
C TRP A 133 5.62 -19.33 -8.23
N PRO A 134 4.30 -19.32 -7.95
CA PRO A 134 3.31 -19.85 -8.87
C PRO A 134 3.32 -19.07 -10.19
N ALA A 135 2.87 -19.74 -11.27
CA ALA A 135 2.83 -19.13 -12.61
C ALA A 135 1.79 -18.00 -12.74
N ASN A 136 0.80 -17.97 -11.84
CA ASN A 136 -0.26 -16.97 -11.72
C ASN A 136 -0.34 -16.50 -10.25
N PRO A 137 -0.82 -15.28 -9.98
CA PRO A 137 -1.13 -14.83 -8.61
C PRO A 137 -2.15 -15.74 -7.92
#